data_AF-A0A7Y3I830-F1
#
_entry.id   AF-A0A7Y3I830-F1
#
_cell.length_a   1.000
_cell.length_b   1.000
_cell.length_c   1.000
_cell.angle_alpha   90.00
_cell.angle_beta   90.00
_cell.angle_gamma   90.00
#
_symmetry.space_group_name_H-M   'P 1'
#
loop_
_entity.id
_entity.type
_entity.pdbx_description
1 polymer ?
#
loop_
_entity_poly.entity_id
_entity_poly.type
_entity_poly.pdbx_seq_one_letter_code
_entity_poly.pdbx_strand_id
1 'polypeptide(L)' 'MATTTKVTLSATCLHCGKTDTVEATQRAVDLYRAGAKVQHAFGDKDPQEREIAIAALRTRTYYCQDWWDAAGEED' A
#
# COMPACT_ATOMS: atom_id res chain seq x y z
N MET A 1 18.11 -21.90 -3.80
CA MET A 1 16.79 -21.30 -4.03
C MET A 1 16.69 -20.07 -3.13
N ALA A 2 16.51 -18.87 -3.69
CA ALA A 2 16.37 -17.67 -2.86
C ALA A 2 14.97 -17.70 -2.23
N THR A 3 14.91 -17.86 -0.91
CA THR A 3 13.65 -17.80 -0.18
C THR A 3 13.16 -16.37 -0.23
N THR A 4 12.13 -16.10 -1.04
CA THR A 4 11.49 -14.78 -1.07
C THR A 4 10.75 -14.59 0.25
N THR A 5 11.37 -13.87 1.19
CA THR A 5 10.71 -13.49 2.44
C THR A 5 9.57 -12.53 2.12
N LYS A 6 8.34 -12.94 2.44
CA LYS A 6 7.18 -12.08 2.41
C LYS A 6 6.99 -11.41 3.76
N VAL A 7 6.49 -10.18 3.74
CA VAL A 7 6.14 -9.40 4.91
C VAL A 7 4.72 -8.87 4.75
N THR A 8 3.94 -9.00 5.81
CA THR A 8 2.58 -8.46 5.88
C THR A 8 2.67 -7.02 6.37
N LEU A 9 2.12 -6.11 5.58
CA LEU A 9 2.02 -4.70 5.90
C LEU A 9 0.56 -4.36 6.20
N SER A 10 0.33 -3.48 7.15
CA SER A 10 -1.01 -3.02 7.51
C SER A 10 -1.13 -1.50 7.39
N ALA A 11 -2.27 -1.04 6.87
CA ALA A 11 -2.65 0.37 6.87
C ALA A 11 -4.13 0.53 7.24
N THR A 12 -4.44 1.62 7.92
CA THR A 12 -5.80 1.93 8.36
C THR A 12 -6.42 3.00 7.47
N CYS A 13 -7.62 2.74 6.95
CA CYS A 13 -8.38 3.71 6.21
C CYS A 13 -8.85 4.84 7.14
N LEU A 14 -8.54 6.09 6.79
CA LEU A 14 -8.95 7.26 7.57
C LEU A 14 -10.45 7.56 7.46
N HIS A 15 -11.09 7.12 6.37
CA HIS A 15 -12.52 7.32 6.16
C HIS A 15 -13.37 6.39 7.03
N CYS A 16 -13.10 5.08 6.98
CA CYS A 16 -13.96 4.07 7.62
C CYS A 16 -13.31 3.35 8.81
N GLY A 17 -12.05 3.65 9.15
CA GLY A 17 -11.32 3.03 10.26
C GLY A 17 -10.94 1.56 10.04
N LYS A 18 -11.27 0.97 8.89
CA LYS A 18 -10.89 -0.40 8.54
C LYS A 18 -9.39 -0.51 8.38
N THR A 19 -8.83 -1.63 8.82
CA THR A 19 -7.40 -1.92 8.64
C THR A 19 -7.26 -3.01 7.60
N ASP A 20 -6.53 -2.69 6.54
CA ASP A 20 -6.27 -3.57 5.42
C ASP A 20 -4.82 -4.04 5.46
N THR A 21 -4.62 -5.28 5.04
CA THR A 21 -3.30 -5.92 5.04
C THR A 21 -2.90 -6.32 3.63
N VAL A 22 -1.67 -6.01 3.25
CA VAL A 22 -1.10 -6.38 1.95
C VAL A 22 0.20 -7.15 2.15
N GLU A 23 0.43 -8.16 1.31
CA GLU A 23 1.70 -8.87 1.27
C GLU A 23 2.69 -8.14 0.36
N ALA A 24 3.87 -7.81 0.90
CA ALA A 24 5.00 -7.31 0.14
C ALA A 24 6.18 -8.27 0.27
N THR A 25 7.12 -8.21 -0.67
CA THR A 25 8.41 -8.89 -0.48
C THR A 25 9.31 -8.03 0.40
N GLN A 26 10.14 -8.66 1.24
CA GLN A 26 11.13 -7.97 2.06
C GLN A 26 12.01 -7.04 1.20
N ARG A 27 12.38 -7.50 0.00
CA ARG A 27 13.10 -6.69 -1.00
C ARG A 27 12.36 -5.41 -1.39
N ALA A 28 11.04 -5.45 -1.58
CA ALA A 28 10.27 -4.25 -1.89
C ALA A 28 10.27 -3.24 -0.72
N VAL A 29 10.22 -3.75 0.52
CA VAL A 29 10.34 -2.93 1.74
C VAL A 29 11.72 -2.32 1.89
N ASP A 30 12.79 -3.08 1.61
CA ASP A 30 14.16 -2.56 1.68
C ASP A 30 14.42 -1.52 0.59
N LEU A 31 13.92 -1.73 -0.63
CA LEU A 31 13.96 -0.74 -1.72
C LEU A 31 13.22 0.54 -1.33
N TYR A 32 12.05 0.40 -0.70
CA TYR A 32 11.30 1.54 -0.16
C TYR A 32 12.13 2.34 0.85
N ARG A 33 12.71 1.65 1.85
CA ARG A 33 13.52 2.27 2.90
C ARG A 33 14.79 2.94 2.37
N ALA A 34 15.36 2.39 1.30
CA ALA A 34 16.51 2.97 0.60
C ALA A 34 16.16 4.20 -0.25
N GLY A 35 14.90 4.63 -0.29
CA GLY A 35 14.45 5.77 -1.10
C GLY A 35 14.38 5.48 -2.60
N ALA A 36 14.41 4.19 -3.00
CA ALA A 36 14.24 3.82 -4.40
C ALA A 36 12.81 4.17 -4.86
N LYS A 37 12.64 4.45 -6.15
CA LYS A 37 11.31 4.72 -6.72
C LYS A 37 10.42 3.48 -6.62
N VAL A 38 9.59 3.48 -5.58
CA VAL A 38 8.68 2.42 -5.14
C VAL A 38 7.71 1.94 -6.23
N GLN A 39 7.41 2.80 -7.21
CA GLN A 39 6.49 2.51 -8.31
C GLN A 39 6.85 1.23 -9.09
N HIS A 40 8.15 0.88 -9.18
CA HIS A 40 8.61 -0.35 -9.84
C HIS A 40 8.65 -1.58 -8.90
N ALA A 41 8.68 -1.38 -7.57
CA ALA A 41 8.80 -2.48 -6.61
C ALA A 41 7.47 -3.24 -6.43
N PHE A 42 6.35 -2.59 -6.73
CA PHE A 42 5.00 -3.14 -6.67
C PHE A 42 4.36 -3.28 -8.06
N GLY A 43 5.18 -3.32 -9.13
CA GLY A 43 4.78 -3.12 -10.53
C GLY A 43 3.73 -4.08 -11.12
N ASP A 44 3.27 -5.07 -10.35
CA ASP A 44 2.27 -6.07 -10.76
C ASP A 44 1.03 -6.09 -9.84
N LYS A 45 0.96 -5.18 -8.85
CA LYS A 45 -0.12 -5.13 -7.87
C LYS A 45 -1.26 -4.22 -8.31
N ASP A 46 -2.49 -4.57 -7.91
CA ASP A 46 -3.64 -3.71 -8.04
C ASP A 46 -3.32 -2.29 -7.53
N PRO A 47 -3.82 -1.22 -8.18
CA PRO A 47 -3.54 0.16 -7.78
C PRO A 47 -3.84 0.42 -6.31
N GLN A 48 -4.92 -0.19 -5.81
CA GLN A 48 -5.33 -0.12 -4.42
C GLN A 48 -4.37 -0.86 -3.49
N GLU A 49 -3.95 -2.10 -3.83
CA GLU A 49 -2.92 -2.82 -3.05
C GLU A 49 -1.61 -2.03 -3.02
N ARG A 50 -1.24 -1.38 -4.13
CA ARG A 50 -0.05 -0.54 -4.22
C ARG A 50 -0.15 0.66 -3.28
N GLU A 51 -1.29 1.34 -3.27
CA GLU A 51 -1.53 2.47 -2.37
C GLU A 51 -1.46 2.03 -0.90
N ILE A 52 -2.16 0.94 -0.54
CA ILE A 52 -2.13 0.38 0.82
C ILE A 52 -0.70 0.01 1.22
N ALA A 53 0.10 -0.58 0.32
CA ALA A 53 1.49 -0.93 0.60
C ALA A 53 2.36 0.32 0.84
N ILE A 54 2.21 1.35 0.01
CA ILE A 54 2.92 2.62 0.18
C ILE A 54 2.50 3.30 1.48
N ALA A 55 1.20 3.35 1.76
CA ALA A 55 0.64 3.89 2.98
C ALA A 55 1.17 3.15 4.21
N ALA A 56 1.12 1.82 4.21
CA ALA A 56 1.63 0.99 5.30
C ALA A 56 3.12 1.25 5.59
N LEU A 57 3.91 1.55 4.55
CA LEU A 57 5.33 1.88 4.70
C LEU A 57 5.60 3.33 5.13
N ARG A 58 4.73 4.29 4.77
CA ARG A 58 4.87 5.71 5.10
C ARG A 58 4.21 6.12 6.41
N THR A 59 2.89 6.02 6.41
CA THR A 59 2.00 6.71 7.36
C THR A 59 1.12 5.73 8.13
N ARG A 60 1.05 4.47 7.68
CA ARG A 60 0.11 3.43 8.11
C ARG A 60 -1.35 3.83 7.92
N THR A 61 -1.61 4.79 7.03
CA THR A 61 -2.95 5.33 6.79
C THR A 61 -3.18 5.66 5.32
N TYR A 62 -4.39 5.39 4.84
CA TYR A 62 -4.81 5.64 3.44
C TYR A 62 -6.30 6.03 3.36
N TYR A 63 -6.81 6.34 2.17
CA TYR A 63 -8.24 6.55 1.90
C TYR A 63 -8.74 5.44 0.98
N CYS A 64 -9.81 4.75 1.36
CA CYS A 64 -10.40 3.71 0.52
C CYS A 64 -11.08 4.30 -0.72
N GLN A 65 -11.32 3.46 -1.73
CA GLN A 65 -11.93 3.86 -3.00
C GLN A 65 -13.31 4.51 -2.79
N ASP A 66 -14.13 4.00 -1.87
CA ASP A 66 -15.39 4.63 -1.44
C ASP A 66 -15.26 6.12 -1.10
N TRP A 67 -14.15 6.53 -0.47
CA TRP A 67 -13.95 7.93 -0.13
C TRP A 67 -13.71 8.78 -1.38
N TRP A 68 -12.95 8.25 -2.35
CA TRP A 68 -12.69 8.90 -3.63
C TRP A 68 -13.94 8.94 -4.53
N ASP A 69 -14.74 7.87 -4.53
CA ASP A 69 -16.00 7.83 -5.27
C ASP A 69 -16.98 8.86 -4.69
N ALA A 70 -17.14 8.91 -3.36
CA ALA A 70 -18.00 9.89 -2.70
C ALA A 70 -17.51 11.35 -2.87
N ALA A 71 -16.19 11.56 -2.95
CA ALA A 71 -15.62 12.88 -3.22
C ALA A 71 -15.76 13.32 -4.70
N GLY A 72 -16.02 12.39 -5.61
CA GLY A 72 -16.22 12.65 -7.04
C GLY A 72 -17.67 12.94 -7.43
N GLU A 73 -18.63 12.76 -6.52
CA GLU A 73 -20.07 13.01 -6.76
C GLU A 73 -20.52 14.45 -6.43
N GLU A 74 -19.59 15.35 -6.10
CA GLU A 74 -19.86 16.79 -5.98
C GLU A 74 -19.80 17.48 -7.36
N ASP A 75 -20.73 17.15 -8.27
CA ASP A 75 -20.99 17.95 -9.50
C ASP A 75 -22.50 18.27 -9.64
#